data_AF-A0A068R7R4-F1
#
_entry.id   AF-A0A068R7R4-F1
#
_cell.length_a   1.000
_cell.length_b   1.000
_cell.length_c   1.000
_cell.angle_alpha   90.00
_cell.angle_beta   90.00
_cell.angle_gamma   90.00
#
_symmetry.space_group_name_H-M   'P 1'
#
loop_
_entity.id
_entity.type
_entity.pdbx_description
1 polymer ?
#
loop_
_entity_poly.entity_id
_entity_poly.type
_entity_poly.pdbx_seq_one_letter_code
_entity_poly.pdbx_strand_id
1 'polypeptide(L)'
;MEIQLVCEVDEMWSFVGNKKQQRWLWYAWEPRLKRIIAHTFGRRNKKTLKKLLKKLARFNVAFWCTDNLNAYNMLQTNKHLIGKSFTQRIERENLTLRNRIKRLNRKTLGYSKSPEMHDKVIGTFIEREYYI
;
A
#
# COMPACT_ATOMS: atom_id res chain seq x y z
N MET A 1 15.55 6.59 22.41
CA MET A 1 15.84 5.93 21.12
C MET A 1 14.80 6.38 20.11
N GLU A 2 15.21 7.02 19.02
CA GLU A 2 14.30 7.37 17.93
C GLU A 2 14.13 6.15 17.03
N ILE A 3 12.90 5.67 16.83
CA ILE A 3 12.64 4.50 16.00
C ILE A 3 12.74 4.91 14.53
N GLN A 4 13.75 4.39 13.83
CA GLN A 4 13.88 4.52 12.38
C GLN A 4 13.18 3.37 11.67
N LEU A 5 12.32 3.67 10.70
CA LEU A 5 11.55 2.69 9.92
C LEU A 5 12.26 2.31 8.62
N VAL A 6 12.10 1.05 8.22
CA VAL A 6 12.39 0.58 6.87
C VAL A 6 11.06 0.21 6.24
N CYS A 7 10.67 0.91 5.19
CA CYS A 7 9.35 0.77 4.59
C CYS A 7 9.46 0.07 3.24
N GLU A 8 8.91 -1.14 3.14
CA GLU A 8 8.55 -1.75 1.86
C GLU A 8 7.28 -1.05 1.34
N VAL A 9 7.29 -0.50 0.13
CA VAL A 9 6.17 0.25 -0.46
C VAL A 9 5.76 -0.40 -1.75
N ASP A 10 4.46 -0.66 -1.87
CA ASP A 10 3.87 -1.29 -3.04
C ASP A 10 2.43 -0.82 -3.26
N GLU A 11 1.92 -1.10 -4.44
CA GLU A 11 0.56 -0.85 -4.84
C GLU A 11 -0.17 -2.11 -5.30
N MET A 12 -1.29 -2.38 -4.64
CA MET A 12 -2.13 -3.51 -4.97
C MET A 12 -3.32 -3.09 -5.83
N TRP A 13 -3.44 -3.74 -6.98
CA TRP A 13 -4.56 -3.54 -7.89
C TRP A 13 -5.87 -4.16 -7.38
N SER A 14 -6.96 -3.42 -7.53
CA SER A 14 -8.35 -3.86 -7.45
C SER A 14 -9.22 -3.04 -8.42
N PHE A 15 -10.54 -3.22 -8.36
CA PHE A 15 -11.49 -2.44 -9.15
C PHE A 15 -12.85 -2.29 -8.44
N VAL A 16 -13.65 -1.34 -8.92
CA VAL A 16 -15.01 -1.08 -8.44
C VAL A 16 -15.98 -1.33 -9.59
N GLY A 17 -16.99 -2.18 -9.40
CA GLY A 17 -17.98 -2.51 -10.44
C GLY A 17 -17.43 -3.37 -11.58
N ASN A 18 -16.47 -2.84 -12.35
CA ASN A 18 -15.80 -3.49 -13.46
C ASN A 18 -14.32 -3.10 -13.56
N LYS A 19 -13.52 -3.87 -14.32
CA LYS A 19 -12.06 -3.68 -14.41
C LYS A 19 -11.61 -2.34 -15.04
N LYS A 20 -12.49 -1.62 -15.75
CA LYS A 20 -12.17 -0.28 -16.29
C LYS A 20 -12.11 0.77 -15.18
N GLN A 21 -12.85 0.56 -14.09
CA GLN A 21 -12.79 1.40 -12.89
C GLN A 21 -11.76 0.85 -11.90
N GLN A 22 -10.49 0.98 -12.28
CA GLN A 22 -9.38 0.53 -11.44
C GLN A 22 -9.29 1.34 -10.14
N ARG A 23 -8.99 0.65 -9.05
CA ARG A 23 -8.69 1.24 -7.74
C ARG A 23 -7.41 0.59 -7.24
N TRP A 24 -6.43 1.40 -6.83
CA TRP A 24 -5.16 0.90 -6.32
C TRP A 24 -5.05 1.25 -4.84
N LEU A 25 -4.78 0.24 -4.00
CA LEU A 25 -4.36 0.43 -2.62
C LEU A 25 -2.86 0.61 -2.61
N TRP A 26 -2.39 1.77 -2.15
CA TRP A 26 -0.98 2.07 -1.94
C TRP A 26 -0.70 2.04 -0.44
N TYR A 27 0.35 1.35 0.00
CA TYR A 27 0.68 1.32 1.42
C TYR A 27 2.17 1.09 1.67
N ALA A 28 2.62 1.49 2.86
CA ALA A 28 3.96 1.27 3.35
C ALA A 28 3.92 0.24 4.48
N TRP A 29 4.64 -0.87 4.31
CA TRP A 29 4.80 -1.96 5.25
C TRP A 29 6.14 -1.85 5.96
N GLU A 30 6.15 -1.96 7.28
CA GLU A 30 7.39 -2.14 8.06
C GLU A 30 7.50 -3.62 8.48
N PRO A 31 8.35 -4.40 7.78
CA PRO A 31 8.69 -5.78 8.10
C PRO A 31 8.92 -6.14 9.56
N ARG A 32 9.67 -5.31 10.30
CA ARG A 32 10.14 -5.65 11.65
C ARG A 32 9.01 -5.56 12.66
N LEU A 33 8.15 -4.56 12.48
CA LEU A 33 6.96 -4.36 13.30
C LEU A 33 5.78 -5.20 12.81
N LYS A 34 5.84 -5.71 11.57
CA LYS A 34 4.73 -6.35 10.87
C LYS A 34 3.48 -5.45 10.86
N ARG A 35 3.69 -4.16 10.59
CA ARG A 35 2.61 -3.16 10.55
C ARG A 35 2.61 -2.42 9.22
N ILE A 36 1.41 -2.09 8.77
CA ILE A 36 1.22 -1.02 7.81
C ILE A 36 1.42 0.30 8.56
N ILE A 37 2.26 1.19 8.04
CA ILE A 37 2.53 2.50 8.65
C ILE A 37 1.58 3.57 8.09
N ALA A 38 1.30 3.50 6.80
CA ALA A 38 0.34 4.37 6.14
C ALA A 38 -0.26 3.68 4.91
N HIS A 39 -1.49 4.04 4.57
CA HIS A 39 -2.14 3.61 3.33
C HIS A 39 -2.92 4.76 2.68
N THR A 40 -3.14 4.66 1.37
CA THR A 40 -4.01 5.55 0.59
C THR A 40 -4.58 4.82 -0.62
N PHE A 41 -5.71 5.30 -1.15
CA PHE A 41 -6.30 4.79 -2.38
C PHE A 41 -6.13 5.77 -3.54
N GLY A 42 -6.02 5.26 -4.76
CA GLY A 42 -5.96 6.11 -5.94
C GLY A 42 -5.64 5.35 -7.23
N ARG A 43 -5.09 6.08 -8.21
CA ARG A 43 -4.56 5.52 -9.46
C ARG A 43 -3.10 5.11 -9.27
N ARG A 44 -2.58 4.21 -10.12
CA ARG A 44 -1.16 3.83 -10.14
C ARG A 44 -0.29 4.95 -10.73
N ASN A 45 -0.01 6.00 -9.97
CA ASN A 45 0.76 7.15 -10.45
C ASN A 45 1.44 7.94 -9.31
N LYS A 46 2.32 8.86 -9.70
CA LYS A 46 3.07 9.75 -8.80
C LYS A 46 2.17 10.60 -7.88
N LYS A 47 0.96 10.97 -8.33
CA LYS A 47 0.03 11.78 -7.52
C LYS A 47 -0.47 11.00 -6.30
N THR A 48 -0.78 9.72 -6.46
CA THR A 48 -1.18 8.85 -5.35
C THR A 48 -0.01 8.57 -4.42
N LEU A 49 1.19 8.29 -4.96
CA LEU A 49 2.40 8.12 -4.15
C LEU A 49 2.69 9.37 -3.29
N LYS A 50 2.60 10.58 -3.85
CA LYS A 50 2.73 11.85 -3.09
C LYS A 50 1.78 11.91 -1.90
N LYS A 51 0.54 11.45 -2.04
CA LYS A 51 -0.42 11.40 -0.92
C LYS A 51 0.03 10.43 0.16
N LEU A 52 0.54 9.26 -0.21
CA LEU A 52 1.09 8.29 0.73
C LEU A 52 2.28 8.88 1.49
N LEU A 53 3.24 9.46 0.77
CA LEU A 53 4.43 10.10 1.37
C LEU A 53 4.07 11.25 2.30
N LYS A 54 3.05 12.06 1.98
CA LYS A 54 2.56 13.10 2.88
C LYS A 54 2.05 12.52 4.21
N LYS A 55 1.37 11.37 4.20
CA LYS A 55 0.96 10.70 5.45
C LYS A 55 2.16 10.20 6.24
N LEU A 56 3.20 9.74 5.54
CA LEU A 56 4.42 9.18 6.10
C LEU A 56 5.42 10.24 6.59
N ALA A 57 5.26 11.51 6.21
CA ALA A 57 6.19 12.60 6.55
C ALA A 57 6.40 12.82 8.05
N ARG A 58 5.48 12.34 8.90
CA ARG A 58 5.58 12.41 10.37
C ARG A 58 6.48 11.32 10.98
N PHE A 59 6.89 10.32 10.20
CA PHE A 59 7.68 9.19 10.65
C PHE A 59 9.12 9.31 10.16
N ASN A 60 10.07 8.89 10.98
CA ASN A 60 11.48 8.82 10.60
C ASN A 60 11.73 7.56 9.76
N VAL A 61 11.56 7.65 8.43
CA VAL A 61 11.83 6.55 7.50
C VAL A 61 13.27 6.65 7.00
N ALA A 62 14.08 5.64 7.35
CA ALA A 62 15.47 5.55 6.94
C ALA A 62 15.60 5.07 5.49
N PHE A 63 14.84 4.03 5.11
CA PHE A 63 14.90 3.42 3.79
C PHE A 63 13.51 3.14 3.22
N TRP A 64 13.40 3.34 1.91
CA TRP A 64 12.26 2.96 1.08
C TRP A 64 12.67 1.78 0.20
N CYS A 65 11.98 0.65 0.36
CA CYS A 65 12.18 -0.54 -0.47
C CYS A 65 11.01 -0.62 -1.45
N THR A 66 11.27 -0.57 -2.75
CA THR A 66 10.21 -0.61 -3.77
C THR A 66 10.58 -1.49 -4.95
N ASP A 67 9.59 -1.79 -5.78
CA ASP A 67 9.84 -2.29 -7.13
C ASP A 67 10.38 -1.15 -8.03
N ASN A 68 10.60 -1.45 -9.31
CA ASN A 68 11.12 -0.49 -10.28
C ASN A 68 10.02 0.31 -11.01
N LEU A 69 8.86 0.56 -10.38
CA LEU A 69 7.83 1.40 -10.98
C LEU A 69 8.30 2.86 -11.08
N ASN A 70 8.14 3.46 -12.26
CA ASN A 70 8.46 4.87 -12.56
C ASN A 70 7.88 5.92 -11.58
N ALA A 71 6.85 5.57 -10.82
CA ALA A 71 6.31 6.43 -9.78
C ALA A 71 7.33 6.68 -8.67
N TYR A 72 8.13 5.67 -8.30
CA TYR A 72 9.08 5.70 -7.19
C TYR A 72 10.34 6.52 -7.46
N ASN A 73 10.61 6.90 -8.71
CA ASN A 73 11.75 7.76 -9.08
C ASN A 73 11.73 9.17 -8.44
N MET A 74 10.68 9.51 -7.69
CA MET A 74 10.60 10.73 -6.89
C MET A 74 11.14 10.58 -5.45
N LEU A 75 11.48 9.35 -5.04
CA LEU A 75 12.14 9.09 -3.75
C LEU A 75 13.61 9.50 -3.82
N GLN A 76 14.19 9.84 -2.66
CA GLN A 76 15.60 10.22 -2.59
C GLN A 76 16.48 9.00 -2.84
N THR A 77 17.35 9.07 -3.85
CA THR A 77 18.19 7.95 -4.30
C THR A 77 19.03 7.31 -3.19
N ASN A 78 19.57 8.12 -2.26
CA ASN A 78 20.38 7.63 -1.14
C ASN A 78 19.59 6.84 -0.09
N LYS A 79 18.25 6.94 -0.10
CA LYS A 79 17.35 6.23 0.81
C LYS A 79 16.49 5.20 0.09
N HIS A 80 16.68 5.01 -1.21
CA HIS A 80 15.79 4.20 -2.06
C HIS A 80 16.49 2.92 -2.50
N LEU A 81 16.02 1.80 -1.96
CA LEU A 81 16.45 0.45 -2.31
C LEU A 81 15.47 -0.14 -3.33
N ILE A 82 15.95 -0.35 -4.55
CA ILE A 82 15.14 -0.89 -5.65
C ILE A 82 15.49 -2.36 -5.83
N GLY A 83 14.46 -3.22 -5.81
CA GLY A 83 14.65 -4.62 -6.16
C GLY A 83 13.67 -5.55 -5.46
N LYS A 84 13.32 -6.65 -6.14
CA LYS A 84 12.35 -7.64 -5.65
C LYS A 84 12.79 -8.33 -4.36
N SER A 85 14.10 -8.43 -4.12
CA SER A 85 14.64 -8.97 -2.85
C SER A 85 14.21 -8.15 -1.64
N PHE A 86 13.96 -6.85 -1.83
CA PHE A 86 13.56 -5.93 -0.76
C PHE A 86 12.05 -5.77 -0.60
N THR A 87 11.22 -6.37 -1.47
CA THR A 87 9.74 -6.25 -1.46
C THR A 87 9.03 -7.56 -1.15
N GLN A 88 9.75 -8.64 -0.83
CA GLN A 88 9.15 -9.97 -0.64
C GLN A 88 8.13 -10.00 0.50
N ARG A 89 8.29 -9.18 1.54
CA ARG A 89 7.41 -9.23 2.71
C ARG A 89 6.12 -8.47 2.46
N ILE A 90 6.17 -7.32 1.79
CA ILE A 90 4.96 -6.62 1.34
C ILE A 90 4.22 -7.43 0.26
N GLU A 91 4.92 -8.15 -0.61
CA GLU A 91 4.28 -9.08 -1.56
C GLU A 91 3.54 -10.21 -0.84
N ARG A 92 4.12 -10.79 0.22
CA ARG A 92 3.43 -11.75 1.07
C ARG A 92 2.21 -11.12 1.75
N GLU A 93 2.33 -9.88 2.23
CA GLU A 93 1.23 -9.18 2.88
C GLU A 93 0.09 -8.85 1.90
N ASN A 94 0.38 -8.55 0.64
CA ASN A 94 -0.62 -8.43 -0.42
C ASN A 94 -1.46 -9.71 -0.55
N LEU A 95 -0.84 -10.89 -0.45
CA LEU A 95 -1.55 -12.18 -0.46
C LEU A 95 -2.43 -12.33 0.80
N THR A 96 -1.90 -11.98 1.97
CA THR A 96 -2.68 -11.97 3.22
C THR A 96 -3.92 -11.08 3.11
N LEU A 97 -3.76 -9.84 2.66
CA LEU A 97 -4.86 -8.88 2.48
C LEU A 97 -5.88 -9.40 1.47
N ARG A 98 -5.46 -9.98 0.35
CA ARG A 98 -6.37 -10.59 -0.64
C ARG A 98 -7.17 -11.75 -0.05
N ASN A 99 -6.55 -12.60 0.75
CA ASN A 99 -7.25 -13.72 1.37
C ASN A 99 -8.29 -13.25 2.39
N ARG A 100 -7.97 -12.21 3.17
CA ARG A 100 -8.85 -11.68 4.22
C ARG A 100 -9.94 -10.77 3.66
N ILE A 101 -9.67 -10.04 2.58
CA ILE A 101 -10.58 -9.04 2.02
C ILE A 101 -11.01 -9.44 0.60
N LYS A 102 -12.19 -10.07 0.48
CA LYS A 102 -12.76 -10.51 -0.81
C LYS A 102 -12.89 -9.38 -1.85
N ARG A 103 -13.01 -8.12 -1.42
CA ARG A 103 -13.11 -6.92 -2.28
C ARG A 103 -11.84 -6.62 -3.08
N LEU A 104 -10.68 -7.14 -2.66
CA LEU A 104 -9.41 -6.98 -3.36
C LEU A 104 -9.21 -8.02 -4.49
N ASN A 105 -10.11 -9.01 -4.60
CA ASN A 105 -10.02 -10.10 -5.58
C ASN A 105 -10.94 -9.90 -6.79
N ARG A 106 -11.06 -10.96 -7.61
CA ARG A 106 -11.96 -11.06 -8.77
C ARG A 106 -13.42 -10.77 -8.41
N LYS A 107 -14.22 -10.42 -9.42
CA LYS A 107 -15.67 -10.17 -9.27
C LYS A 107 -16.36 -11.43 -8.72
N THR A 108 -16.66 -11.41 -7.43
CA THR A 108 -17.41 -12.42 -6.67
C THR A 108 -18.51 -11.72 -5.90
N LEU A 109 -19.33 -12.42 -5.12
CA LEU A 109 -20.43 -11.82 -4.34
C LEU A 109 -20.01 -10.61 -3.47
N GLY A 110 -18.75 -10.57 -3.00
CA GLY A 110 -18.23 -9.51 -2.12
C GLY A 110 -17.69 -8.26 -2.82
N TYR A 111 -17.84 -8.09 -4.14
CA TYR A 111 -17.24 -6.95 -4.86
C TYR A 111 -17.88 -5.59 -4.51
N SER A 112 -17.12 -4.50 -4.67
CA SER A 112 -17.64 -3.15 -4.41
C SER A 112 -18.31 -2.56 -5.65
N LYS A 113 -19.41 -1.84 -5.44
CA LYS A 113 -20.14 -1.08 -6.47
C LYS A 113 -19.87 0.43 -6.42
N SER A 114 -19.41 0.95 -5.28
CA SER A 114 -19.03 2.35 -5.08
C SER A 114 -17.56 2.44 -4.63
N PRO A 115 -16.78 3.42 -5.13
CA PRO A 115 -15.41 3.66 -4.68
C PRO A 115 -15.32 4.02 -3.20
N GLU A 116 -16.27 4.81 -2.71
CA GLU A 116 -16.32 5.27 -1.32
C GLU A 116 -16.44 4.08 -0.37
N MET A 117 -17.36 3.15 -0.66
CA MET A 117 -17.51 1.92 0.13
C MET A 117 -16.33 0.98 -0.01
N HIS A 118 -15.70 0.92 -1.19
CA HIS A 118 -14.51 0.11 -1.40
C HIS A 118 -13.36 0.57 -0.49
N ASP A 119 -13.06 1.86 -0.55
CA ASP A 119 -12.01 2.47 0.25
C ASP A 119 -12.32 2.37 1.75
N LYS A 120 -13.56 2.65 2.16
CA LYS A 120 -13.95 2.64 3.58
C LYS A 120 -13.82 1.24 4.18
N VAL A 121 -14.31 0.21 3.50
CA VAL A 121 -14.24 -1.17 4.02
C VAL A 121 -12.78 -1.64 4.14
N ILE A 122 -11.96 -1.39 3.11
CA ILE A 122 -10.55 -1.80 3.15
C ILE A 122 -9.77 -0.96 4.17
N GLY A 123 -9.99 0.36 4.18
CA GLY A 123 -9.35 1.29 5.11
C GLY A 123 -9.66 0.95 6.57
N THR A 124 -10.94 0.76 6.91
CA THR A 124 -11.33 0.36 8.27
C THR A 124 -10.76 -0.99 8.67
N PHE A 125 -10.66 -1.95 7.74
CA PHE A 125 -9.98 -3.21 8.03
C PHE A 125 -8.49 -2.97 8.36
N ILE A 126 -7.78 -2.20 7.52
CA ILE A 126 -6.36 -1.88 7.76
C ILE A 126 -6.18 -1.14 9.10
N GLU A 127 -7.03 -0.16 9.38
CA GLU A 127 -6.98 0.60 10.62
C GLU A 127 -7.12 -0.31 11.84
N ARG A 128 -8.08 -1.24 11.83
CA ARG A 128 -8.30 -2.16 12.95
C ARG A 128 -7.18 -3.17 13.15
N GLU A 129 -6.60 -3.66 12.06
CA GLU A 129 -5.65 -4.77 12.09
C GLU A 129 -4.20 -4.31 12.29
N TYR A 130 -3.85 -3.10 11.84
CA TYR A 130 -2.46 -2.66 11.80
C TYR A 130 -2.20 -1.35 12.52
N TYR A 131 -3.22 -0.51 12.81
CA TYR A 131 -2.99 0.79 13.48
C TYR A 131 -3.29 0.77 14.97
N ILE A 132 -4.17 -0.13 15.41
CA ILE A 132 -4.44 -0.41 16.83
C ILE A 132 -3.30 -1.23 17.43
#